data_AF-D3HS23-F1
#
_entry.id   AF-D3HS23-F1
#
_cell.length_a   1.000
_cell.length_b   1.000
_cell.length_c   1.000
_cell.angle_alpha   90.00
_cell.angle_beta   90.00
_cell.angle_gamma   90.00
#
_symmetry.space_group_name_H-M   'P 1'
#
loop_
_entity.id
_entity.type
_entity.pdbx_description
1 polymer ?
#
loop_
_entity_poly.entity_id
_entity_poly.type
_entity_poly.pdbx_seq_one_letter_code
_entity_poly.pdbx_strand_id
1 'polypeptide(L)'
;MNQQKGFSLIEVLLSLLLVTTLAIALIEQQSQSKYLLNQLLIRTQATHHLDQIEETLMTKIKKAPFPPPFFHLDLQHKSQEIFVKLAWHDQLNFIVRKHSSIELK
;
A
#
# COMPACT_ATOMS: atom_id res chain seq x y z
N MET A 1 33.21 4.28 53.22
CA MET A 1 32.50 3.01 53.48
C MET A 1 31.42 2.87 52.42
N ASN A 2 31.65 2.01 51.42
CA ASN A 2 30.85 1.93 50.20
C ASN A 2 29.49 1.25 50.45
N GLN A 3 28.42 2.03 50.42
CA GLN A 3 27.06 1.48 50.35
C GLN A 3 26.71 1.25 48.87
N GLN A 4 26.95 0.03 48.38
CA GLN A 4 26.30 -0.41 47.14
C GLN A 4 24.82 -0.61 47.45
N LYS A 5 23.99 0.41 47.15
CA LYS A 5 22.54 0.27 47.15
C LYS A 5 22.16 -0.51 45.89
N GLY A 6 21.86 -1.80 46.06
CA GLY A 6 21.27 -2.61 45.00
C GLY A 6 19.87 -2.13 44.65
N PHE A 7 19.38 -2.52 43.47
CA PHE A 7 17.99 -2.25 43.08
C PHE A 7 17.03 -3.04 43.95
N SER A 8 15.95 -2.38 44.41
CA SER A 8 14.86 -3.07 45.08
C SER A 8 14.13 -3.97 44.09
N LEU A 9 13.64 -5.13 44.55
CA LEU A 9 12.84 -6.04 43.73
C LEU A 9 11.65 -5.33 43.08
N ILE A 10 11.02 -4.38 43.78
CA ILE A 10 9.90 -3.59 43.26
C ILE A 10 10.34 -2.70 42.11
N GLU A 11 11.51 -2.06 42.22
CA GLU A 11 12.07 -1.21 41.15
C GLU A 11 12.38 -2.04 39.91
N VAL A 12 12.94 -3.24 40.08
CA VAL A 12 13.21 -4.18 38.98
C VAL A 12 11.90 -4.62 38.31
N LEU A 13 10.89 -4.98 39.09
CA LEU A 13 9.59 -5.42 38.55
C LEU A 13 8.86 -4.29 37.81
N LEU A 14 8.85 -3.07 38.36
CA LEU A 14 8.27 -1.91 37.70
C LEU A 14 9.01 -1.57 36.41
N SER A 15 10.35 -1.60 36.42
CA SER A 15 11.16 -1.37 35.23
C SER A 15 10.88 -2.43 34.16
N LEU A 16 10.78 -3.70 34.56
CA LEU A 16 10.48 -4.79 33.64
C LEU A 16 9.08 -4.65 33.03
N LEU A 17 8.09 -4.29 33.84
CA LEU A 17 6.72 -4.06 33.38
C LEU A 17 6.66 -2.92 32.36
N LEU A 18 7.34 -1.80 32.64
CA LEU A 18 7.40 -0.65 31.75
C LEU A 18 8.08 -1.00 30.42
N VAL A 19 9.24 -1.65 30.48
CA VAL A 19 9.99 -2.05 29.28
C VAL A 19 9.17 -3.02 28.43
N THR A 20 8.51 -3.99 29.06
CA THR A 20 7.69 -4.98 28.34
C THR A 20 6.50 -4.32 27.67
N THR A 21 5.80 -3.43 28.39
CA THR A 21 4.65 -2.70 27.85
C THR A 21 5.06 -1.82 26.66
N LEU A 22 6.18 -1.11 26.79
CA LEU A 22 6.72 -0.27 25.72
C LEU A 22 7.14 -1.12 24.51
N ALA A 23 7.80 -2.26 24.74
CA ALA A 23 8.20 -3.17 23.67
C ALA A 23 6.99 -3.69 22.89
N ILE A 24 5.92 -4.10 23.58
CA ILE A 24 4.67 -4.57 22.95
C ILE A 24 4.06 -3.44 22.11
N ALA A 25 3.90 -2.24 22.69
CA ALA A 25 3.32 -1.10 21.98
C ALA A 25 4.13 -0.72 20.72
N LEU A 26 5.47 -0.76 20.81
CA LEU A 26 6.34 -0.48 19.67
C LEU A 26 6.22 -1.54 18.56
N ILE A 27 6.08 -2.81 18.91
CA ILE A 27 5.89 -3.90 17.94
C ILE A 27 4.57 -3.71 17.19
N GLU A 28 3.48 -3.41 17.90
CA GLU A 28 2.17 -3.15 17.30
C GLU A 28 2.23 -1.92 16.37
N GLN A 29 2.82 -0.82 16.83
CA GLN A 29 2.99 0.39 16.04
C GLN A 29 3.84 0.13 14.79
N GLN A 30 4.92 -0.65 14.89
CA GLN A 30 5.76 -0.97 13.76
C GLN A 30 5.02 -1.82 12.72
N SER A 31 4.21 -2.79 13.18
CA SER A 31 3.40 -3.63 12.30
C SER A 31 2.38 -2.82 11.52
N GLN A 32 1.62 -1.95 12.20
CA GLN A 32 0.65 -1.05 11.56
C GLN A 32 1.33 -0.11 10.56
N SER A 33 2.48 0.45 10.92
CA SER A 33 3.24 1.33 10.03
C SER A 33 3.70 0.61 8.77
N LYS A 34 4.23 -0.62 8.90
CA LYS A 34 4.62 -1.46 7.76
C LYS A 34 3.43 -1.76 6.85
N TYR A 35 2.28 -2.07 7.43
CA TYR A 35 1.05 -2.31 6.68
C TYR A 35 0.64 -1.09 5.85
N LEU A 36 0.58 0.10 6.46
CA LEU A 36 0.24 1.34 5.77
C LEU A 36 1.25 1.69 4.66
N LEU A 37 2.55 1.54 4.92
CA LEU A 37 3.58 1.77 3.91
C LEU A 37 3.45 0.82 2.73
N ASN A 38 3.17 -0.47 2.99
CA ASN A 38 2.97 -1.44 1.92
C ASN A 38 1.73 -1.09 1.07
N GLN A 39 0.64 -0.68 1.72
CA GLN A 39 -0.55 -0.21 1.00
C GLN A 39 -0.26 1.02 0.14
N LEU A 40 0.50 1.99 0.66
CA LEU A 40 0.90 3.17 -0.10
C LEU A 40 1.78 2.80 -1.29
N LEU A 41 2.76 1.92 -1.09
CA LEU A 41 3.64 1.45 -2.16
C LEU A 41 2.85 0.77 -3.28
N ILE A 42 1.93 -0.13 -2.92
CA ILE A 42 1.06 -0.80 -3.91
C ILE A 42 0.17 0.23 -4.63
N ARG A 43 -0.40 1.19 -3.90
CA ARG A 43 -1.25 2.24 -4.49
C ARG A 43 -0.47 3.14 -5.45
N THR A 44 0.76 3.51 -5.11
CA THR A 44 1.62 4.31 -5.99
C THR A 44 2.01 3.53 -7.24
N GLN A 45 2.36 2.24 -7.10
CA GLN A 45 2.64 1.36 -8.24
C GLN A 45 1.41 1.20 -9.14
N ALA A 46 0.23 0.97 -8.55
CA ALA A 46 -1.04 0.90 -9.26
C ALA A 46 -1.33 2.18 -10.06
N THR A 47 -1.13 3.34 -9.42
CA THR A 47 -1.37 4.65 -10.04
C THR A 47 -0.40 4.88 -11.20
N HIS A 48 0.90 4.63 -10.99
CA HIS A 48 1.90 4.72 -12.05
C HIS A 48 1.58 3.80 -13.23
N HIS A 49 1.13 2.58 -12.95
CA HIS A 49 0.76 1.64 -14.00
C HIS A 49 -0.48 2.11 -14.78
N LEU A 50 -1.47 2.70 -14.10
CA LEU A 50 -2.61 3.34 -14.76
C LEU A 50 -2.18 4.51 -15.64
N ASP A 51 -1.26 5.36 -15.17
CA ASP A 51 -0.71 6.47 -15.95
C ASP A 51 -0.01 5.97 -17.23
N GLN A 52 0.76 4.88 -17.13
CA GLN A 52 1.40 4.25 -18.29
C GLN A 52 0.38 3.66 -19.29
N ILE A 53 -0.69 3.03 -18.79
CA ILE A 53 -1.77 2.53 -19.66
C ILE A 53 -2.45 3.69 -20.39
N GLU A 54 -2.76 4.77 -19.67
CA GLU A 54 -3.35 5.98 -20.23
C GLU A 54 -2.46 6.59 -21.33
N GLU A 55 -1.15 6.69 -21.09
CA GLU A 55 -0.19 7.17 -22.09
C GLU A 55 -0.14 6.26 -23.33
N THR A 56 -0.16 4.93 -23.17
CA THR A 56 -0.20 4.01 -24.32
C THR A 56 -1.51 4.08 -25.12
N LEU A 57 -2.64 4.31 -24.44
CA LEU A 57 -3.94 4.53 -25.08
C LEU A 57 -3.95 5.85 -25.88
N MET A 58 -3.38 6.93 -25.33
CA MET A 58 -3.27 8.23 -25.99
C MET A 58 -2.32 8.20 -27.21
N THR A 59 -1.22 7.45 -27.11
CA THR A 59 -0.17 7.38 -28.14
C THR A 59 -0.41 6.31 -29.22
N LYS A 60 -1.50 5.54 -29.14
CA LYS A 60 -1.82 4.39 -30.03
C LYS A 60 -0.66 3.37 -30.15
N ILE A 61 0.23 3.29 -29.17
CA ILE A 61 1.35 2.33 -29.17
C ILE A 61 0.83 0.95 -28.75
N LYS A 62 0.94 -0.04 -29.65
CA LYS A 62 0.36 -1.40 -29.54
C LYS A 62 0.85 -2.29 -28.38
N LYS A 63 1.75 -1.82 -27.51
CA LYS A 63 2.29 -2.62 -26.40
C LYS A 63 1.89 -2.00 -25.08
N ALA A 64 0.74 -2.43 -24.57
CA ALA A 64 0.37 -2.18 -23.19
C ALA A 64 1.45 -2.82 -22.28
N PRO A 65 1.94 -2.11 -21.24
CA PRO A 65 2.85 -2.70 -20.27
C PRO A 65 2.14 -3.86 -19.57
N PHE A 66 2.79 -5.01 -19.48
CA PHE A 66 2.25 -6.15 -18.74
C PHE A 66 2.10 -5.78 -17.26
N PRO A 67 0.90 -5.91 -16.67
CA PRO A 67 0.74 -5.67 -15.24
C PRO A 67 1.57 -6.70 -14.44
N PRO A 68 2.19 -6.31 -13.32
CA PRO A 68 2.76 -7.26 -12.38
C PRO A 68 1.70 -8.28 -11.93
N PRO A 69 2.09 -9.52 -11.57
CA PRO A 69 1.17 -10.64 -11.34
C PRO A 69 0.12 -10.44 -10.23
N PHE A 70 0.26 -9.39 -9.41
CA PHE A 70 -0.67 -9.05 -8.32
C PHE A 70 -1.77 -8.06 -8.71
N PHE A 71 -1.73 -7.54 -9.94
CA PHE A 71 -2.71 -6.58 -10.44
C PHE A 71 -3.61 -7.24 -11.49
N HIS A 72 -4.92 -7.16 -11.26
CA HIS A 72 -5.93 -7.52 -12.24
C HIS A 72 -6.41 -6.25 -12.93
N LEU A 73 -6.06 -6.11 -14.21
CA LEU A 73 -6.54 -5.05 -15.07
C LEU A 73 -7.86 -5.47 -15.70
N ASP A 74 -8.92 -4.71 -15.44
CA ASP A 74 -10.23 -4.85 -16.09
C ASP A 74 -10.50 -3.57 -16.91
N LEU A 75 -10.49 -3.71 -18.23
CA LEU A 75 -10.76 -2.66 -19.20
C LEU A 75 -12.20 -2.82 -19.69
N GLN A 76 -13.10 -1.97 -19.22
CA GLN A 76 -14.49 -1.99 -19.65
C GLN A 76 -14.75 -0.82 -20.61
N HIS A 77 -15.02 -1.16 -21.87
CA HIS A 77 -15.42 -0.20 -22.90
C HIS A 77 -16.94 -0.11 -22.94
N LYS A 78 -17.52 0.99 -22.46
CA LYS A 78 -18.98 1.18 -22.48
C LYS A 78 -19.34 2.44 -23.25
N SER A 79 -19.87 2.23 -24.45
CA SER A 79 -20.64 3.14 -25.32
C SER A 79 -20.02 4.47 -25.76
N GLN A 80 -19.14 5.10 -24.98
CA GLN A 80 -18.42 6.36 -25.26
C GLN A 80 -17.40 6.70 -24.16
N GLU A 81 -17.14 5.78 -23.22
CA GLU A 81 -16.28 6.00 -22.06
C GLU A 81 -15.43 4.74 -21.81
N ILE A 82 -14.13 4.94 -21.61
CA ILE A 82 -13.18 3.88 -21.26
C ILE A 82 -13.03 3.88 -19.74
N PHE A 83 -13.42 2.79 -19.09
CA PHE A 83 -13.15 2.56 -17.68
C PHE A 83 -11.91 1.69 -17.55
N VAL A 84 -10.86 2.25 -16.96
CA VAL A 84 -9.67 1.50 -16.59
C VAL A 84 -9.78 1.18 -15.10
N LYS A 85 -10.03 -0.08 -14.77
CA LYS A 85 -10.08 -0.57 -13.40
C LYS A 85 -8.84 -1.42 -13.13
N LEU A 86 -8.04 -1.00 -12.15
CA LEU A 86 -6.94 -1.81 -11.64
C LEU A 86 -7.30 -2.31 -10.25
N ALA A 87 -7.34 -3.62 -10.05
CA ALA A 87 -7.67 -4.25 -8.78
C ALA A 87 -6.50 -5.08 -8.24
N TRP A 88 -6.33 -5.15 -6.92
CA TRP A 88 -5.32 -5.98 -6.26
C TRP A 88 -5.83 -6.49 -4.90
N HIS A 89 -5.17 -7.52 -4.37
CA HIS A 89 -5.56 -8.18 -3.11
C HIS A 89 -6.96 -8.79 -3.19
N ASP A 90 -7.13 -9.77 -4.09
CA ASP A 90 -8.41 -10.46 -4.34
C ASP A 90 -9.58 -9.51 -4.66
N GLN A 91 -9.30 -8.48 -5.46
CA GLN A 91 -10.28 -7.50 -5.96
C GLN A 91 -10.93 -6.57 -4.92
N LEU A 92 -10.50 -6.61 -3.65
CA LEU A 92 -11.04 -5.75 -2.59
C LEU A 92 -10.60 -4.29 -2.71
N ASN A 93 -9.39 -4.05 -3.23
CA ASN A 93 -8.88 -2.70 -3.46
C ASN A 93 -8.79 -2.44 -4.96
N PHE A 94 -9.41 -1.35 -5.40
CA PHE A 94 -9.40 -0.97 -6.80
C PHE A 94 -9.23 0.53 -6.98
N ILE A 95 -8.60 0.92 -8.09
CA ILE A 95 -8.62 2.29 -8.61
C ILE A 95 -9.34 2.23 -9.94
N VAL A 96 -10.39 3.04 -10.07
CA VAL A 96 -11.10 3.24 -11.34
C VAL A 96 -10.80 4.63 -11.83
N ARG A 97 -10.33 4.74 -13.08
CA ARG A 97 -10.30 6.01 -13.81
C ARG A 97 -11.28 5.95 -14.97
N LYS A 98 -12.02 7.04 -15.13
CA LYS A 98 -13.01 7.24 -16.17
C LYS A 98 -12.43 8.19 -17.20
N HIS A 99 -12.38 7.75 -18.46
CA HIS A 99 -12.03 8.60 -19.59
C HIS A 99 -13.25 8.78 -20.47
N SER A 100 -13.64 10.04 -20.74
CA SER A 100 -14.52 10.36 -21.85
C SER A 100 -13.77 10.02 -23.14
N SER A 101 -14.40 9.28 -24.06
CA SER A 101 -13.80 8.89 -25.35
C SER A 101 -12.99 10.04 -25.94
N ILE A 102 -11.67 9.86 -26.06
CA ILE A 102 -10.96 10.50 -27.15
C ILE A 102 -11.45 9.79 -28.40
N GLU A 103 -12.14 10.52 -29.26
CA GLU A 103 -12.57 10.06 -30.57
C GLU A 103 -11.41 9.33 -31.26
N LEU A 104 -11.52 8.00 -31.33
CA LEU A 104 -10.74 7.19 -32.25
C LEU A 104 -11.23 7.52 -33.66
N LYS A 105 -10.71 8.63 -34.19
CA LYS A 105 -10.67 8.90 -35.62
C LYS A 105 -9.54 8.09 -36.26
#